data_AF-A0A9E5TP27-F1
#
_entry.id   AF-A0A9E5TP27-F1
#
_cell.length_a   1.000
_cell.length_b   1.000
_cell.length_c   1.000
_cell.angle_alpha   90.00
_cell.angle_beta   90.00
_cell.angle_gamma   90.00
#
_symmetry.space_group_name_H-M   'P 1'
#
loop_
_entity.id
_entity.type
_entity.pdbx_description
1 polymer ?
#
loop_
_entity_poly.entity_id
_entity_poly.type
_entity_poly.pdbx_seq_one_letter_code
_entity_poly.pdbx_strand_id
1 'polypeptide(L)' 'MNAGGALPDAPRDAYWPAGFMRQNTVIIPSLDMVVVRLGPSPGGSNRYLNRVIAGIIKVLRPTR' A
#
# COMPACT_ATOMS: atom_id res chain seq x y z
N MET A 1 2.20 9.00 5.68
CA MET A 1 3.42 8.34 5.15
C MET A 1 3.69 7.09 5.97
N ASN A 2 4.38 6.09 5.40
CA ASN A 2 4.69 4.84 6.10
C ASN A 2 5.90 4.93 7.05
N ALA A 3 6.49 6.11 7.22
CA ALA A 3 7.58 6.33 8.18
C ALA A 3 7.21 5.87 9.61
N GLY A 4 5.94 6.08 10.01
CA GLY A 4 5.40 5.60 11.29
C GLY A 4 4.97 4.13 11.30
N GLY A 5 5.15 3.39 10.20
CA GLY A 5 4.88 1.95 10.14
C GLY A 5 3.40 1.55 10.12
N ALA A 6 2.52 2.39 9.61
CA ALA A 6 1.08 2.10 9.51
C ALA A 6 0.76 0.91 8.58
N LEU A 7 1.62 0.64 7.60
CA LEU A 7 1.62 -0.53 6.73
C LEU A 7 2.92 -1.31 6.98
N PRO A 8 2.96 -2.21 7.98
CA PRO A 8 4.20 -2.83 8.43
C PRO A 8 4.89 -3.70 7.37
N ASP A 9 4.14 -4.24 6.40
CA ASP A 9 4.67 -5.11 5.33
C ASP A 9 5.02 -4.34 4.05
N ALA A 10 4.89 -3.01 4.05
CA ALA A 10 5.30 -2.14 2.94
C ALA A 10 6.58 -1.37 3.30
N PRO A 11 7.40 -0.97 2.31
CA PRO A 11 8.56 -0.12 2.54
C PRO A 11 8.25 1.16 3.33
N ARG A 12 9.20 1.62 4.16
CA ARG A 12 9.02 2.77 5.05
C ARG A 12 8.87 4.10 4.29
N ASP A 13 9.40 4.17 3.08
CA ASP A 13 9.31 5.32 2.18
C ASP A 13 7.98 5.37 1.41
N ALA A 14 7.10 4.37 1.57
CA ALA A 14 5.79 4.39 0.94
C ALA A 14 4.92 5.54 1.48
N TYR A 15 4.17 6.18 0.58
CA TYR A 15 3.20 7.22 0.95
C TYR A 15 1.96 7.14 0.06
N TRP A 16 0.83 7.64 0.56
CA TRP A 16 -0.43 7.62 -0.17
C TRP A 16 -1.36 8.73 0.30
N PRO A 17 -2.01 9.47 -0.62
CA PRO A 17 -3.26 10.16 -0.31
C PRO A 17 -4.37 9.13 -0.08
N ALA A 18 -5.24 9.41 0.90
CA ALA A 18 -6.48 8.67 1.12
C ALA A 18 -7.66 9.51 0.63
N GLY A 19 -8.31 9.06 -0.44
CA GLY A 19 -9.52 9.66 -1.00
C GLY A 19 -10.80 9.18 -0.32
N PHE A 20 -11.94 9.72 -0.78
CA PHE A 20 -13.27 9.33 -0.32
C PHE A 20 -13.45 7.80 -0.40
N MET A 21 -14.11 7.22 0.60
CA MET A 21 -14.30 5.77 0.73
C MET A 21 -13.02 4.91 0.63
N ARG A 22 -11.86 5.48 1.02
CA ARG A 22 -10.57 4.77 1.07
C ARG A 22 -10.11 4.27 -0.29
N GLN A 23 -10.30 5.10 -1.31
CA GLN A 23 -9.54 5.02 -2.54
C GLN A 23 -8.12 5.51 -2.25
N ASN A 24 -7.10 4.73 -2.62
CA ASN A 24 -5.70 5.06 -2.31
C ASN A 24 -4.83 4.96 -3.55
N THR A 25 -3.96 5.94 -3.75
CA THR A 25 -2.84 5.87 -4.67
C THR A 25 -1.58 5.70 -3.84
N VAL A 26 -1.03 4.49 -3.79
CA VAL A 26 0.19 4.19 -3.01
C VAL A 26 1.40 4.32 -3.91
N ILE A 27 2.33 5.18 -3.49
CA ILE A 27 3.59 5.42 -4.19
C ILE A 27 4.71 4.83 -3.33
N ILE A 28 5.56 4.01 -3.95
CA ILE A 28 6.66 3.30 -3.29
C ILE A 28 7.95 3.59 -4.08
N PRO A 29 8.67 4.68 -3.75
CA PRO A 29 9.85 5.11 -4.51
C PRO A 29 10.93 4.02 -4.60
N SER A 30 11.27 3.38 -3.48
CA SER A 30 12.26 2.29 -3.42
C SER A 30 11.96 1.09 -4.32
N LEU A 31 10.71 0.98 -4.79
CA LEU A 31 10.27 -0.10 -5.67
C LEU A 31 9.88 0.38 -7.07
N ASP A 32 10.11 1.64 -7.45
CA ASP A 32 9.66 2.23 -8.72
C ASP A 32 8.20 1.85 -9.05
N MET A 33 7.34 1.89 -8.02
CA MET A 33 6.00 1.31 -8.08
C MET A 33 4.93 2.30 -7.65
N VAL A 34 3.84 2.32 -8.41
CA VAL A 34 2.60 3.02 -8.05
C VAL A 34 1.45 2.02 -8.10
N VAL A 35 0.69 1.92 -7.01
CA VAL A 35 -0.49 1.06 -6.90
C VAL A 35 -1.73 1.93 -6.70
N VAL A 36 -2.66 1.88 -7.65
CA VAL A 36 -3.96 2.57 -7.53
C VAL A 36 -5.02 1.57 -7.10
N ARG A 37 -5.56 1.77 -5.90
CA ARG A 37 -6.63 0.94 -5.34
C ARG A 37 -7.93 1.74 -5.28
N LEU A 38 -8.90 1.34 -6.09
CA LEU A 38 -10.24 1.93 -6.15
C LEU A 38 -11.28 1.06 -5.43
N GLY A 39 -12.46 1.63 -5.19
CA GLY A 39 -13.60 0.96 -4.55
C GLY A 39 -13.71 1.14 -3.03
N PRO A 40 -14.82 0.73 -2.40
CA PRO A 40 -15.00 0.80 -0.94
C PRO A 40 -14.00 -0.09 -0.22
N SER A 41 -13.31 0.40 0.82
CA SER A 41 -12.66 -0.51 1.79
C SER A 41 -13.64 -0.85 2.91
N PRO A 42 -13.83 -2.14 3.25
CA PRO A 42 -14.46 -2.51 4.51
C PRO A 42 -13.63 -2.00 5.70
N GLY A 43 -14.22 -2.00 6.91
CA GLY A 43 -13.54 -1.55 8.13
C GLY A 43 -12.14 -2.16 8.32
N GLY A 44 -11.26 -1.46 9.04
CA GLY A 44 -9.85 -1.88 9.19
C GLY A 44 -8.96 -1.52 7.99
N SER A 45 -9.18 -0.33 7.41
CA SER A 45 -8.58 0.13 6.14
C SER A 45 -7.06 -0.07 6.01
N ASN A 46 -6.26 0.24 7.04
CA ASN A 46 -4.80 0.04 6.96
C ASN A 46 -4.40 -1.44 6.89
N ARG A 47 -5.08 -2.32 7.64
CA ARG A 47 -4.79 -3.76 7.60
C ARG A 47 -5.14 -4.35 6.23
N TYR A 48 -6.23 -3.90 5.63
CA TYR A 48 -6.62 -4.31 4.29
C TYR A 48 -5.62 -3.79 3.25
N LEU A 49 -5.31 -2.49 3.28
CA LEU A 49 -4.34 -1.87 2.37
C LEU A 49 -2.97 -2.53 2.48
N ASN A 50 -2.49 -2.80 3.70
CA ASN A 50 -1.23 -3.48 3.96
C ASN A 50 -1.17 -4.86 3.29
N ARG A 51 -2.22 -5.68 3.45
CA ARG A 51 -2.29 -7.00 2.81
C ARG A 51 -2.28 -6.92 1.29
N VAL A 52 -3.02 -5.97 0.71
CA VAL A 52 -3.06 -5.79 -0.76
C VAL A 52 -1.68 -5.39 -1.28
N ILE A 53 -1.03 -4.39 -0.66
CA ILE A 53 0.28 -3.91 -1.07
C ILE A 53 1.34 -5.01 -0.93
N ALA A 54 1.37 -5.72 0.20
CA ALA A 54 2.30 -6.82 0.43
C ALA A 54 2.13 -7.95 -0.61
N GLY A 55 0.89 -8.30 -0.96
CA GLY A 55 0.60 -9.31 -1.98
C GLY A 55 1.11 -8.90 -3.36
N ILE A 56 0.90 -7.65 -3.78
CA ILE A 56 1.38 -7.12 -5.06
C ILE A 56 2.90 -7.13 -5.11
N ILE A 57 3.57 -6.63 -4.06
CA ILE A 57 5.04 -6.61 -3.98
C ILE A 57 5.58 -8.04 -4.09
N LYS A 58 5.01 -8.99 -3.34
CA LYS A 58 5.45 -10.39 -3.36
C LYS A 58 5.39 -11.03 -4.75
N VAL A 59 4.34 -10.75 -5.51
CA VAL A 59 4.15 -11.33 -6.85
C VAL A 59 5.02 -10.64 -7.90
N LEU A 60 5.14 -9.31 -7.86
CA LEU A 60 5.86 -8.54 -8.87
C LEU A 60 7.37 -8.44 -8.62
N ARG A 61 7.80 -8.66 -7.37
CA ARG A 61 9.21 -8.76 -6.98
C ARG A 61 9.43 -10.05 -6.19
N PRO A 62 9.39 -11.22 -6.85
CA PRO A 62 9.77 -12.47 -6.20
C PRO A 62 11.21 -12.32 -5.69
N THR A 63 11.43 -12.54 -4.40
CA THR A 63 12.78 -12.74 -3.87
C THR A 63 13.41 -13.88 -4.65
N ARG A 64 14.49 -13.59 -5.39
CA ARG A 64 15.40 -14.60 -5.91
C ARG A 64 16.12 -15.28 -4.75
#